data_AF-A0A918E6F2-F1
#
_entry.id   AF-A0A918E6F2-F1
#
_cell.length_a   1.000
_cell.length_b   1.000
_cell.length_c   1.000
_cell.angle_alpha   90.00
_cell.angle_beta   90.00
_cell.angle_gamma   90.00
#
_symmetry.space_group_name_H-M   'P 1'
#
loop_
_entity.id
_entity.type
_entity.pdbx_description
1 polymer ?
#
loop_
_entity_poly.entity_id
_entity_poly.type
_entity_poly.pdbx_seq_one_letter_code
_entity_poly.pdbx_strand_id
1 'polypeptide(L)'
;MIGRTAEAERMRALADDIRAAFIKTFASAPGRLTGDTQTGYLLALAFGLLPPEWIVPAARRLAELVGEHGPQTGFLGVNLLCPVLSEHGHADLAHALLNRTAPPSWRYQVRRGATTVWERWDGAGAPSMNSFNHYAFGSVGEWLYGGVAGIAQAPDSVAYRELVIRPLPGELTWARASYESVRGRIAVSWERRGGDFHLAVTVPPGASATVHLPDGQTHQVPSGDHTFRTTEETTA
;
A
#
# COMPACT_ATOMS: atom_id res chain seq x y z
N MET A 1 18.90 0.93 -15.38
CA MET A 1 17.91 0.81 -16.47
C MET A 1 18.41 1.24 -17.84
N ILE A 2 18.93 2.46 -18.04
CA ILE A 2 19.29 2.98 -19.39
C ILE A 2 20.80 3.02 -19.71
N GLY A 3 21.61 2.21 -19.01
CA GLY A 3 23.06 2.10 -19.26
C GLY A 3 23.94 3.29 -18.82
N ARG A 4 23.38 4.35 -18.23
CA ARG A 4 24.12 5.55 -17.77
C ARG A 4 24.70 5.37 -16.36
N THR A 5 25.74 4.54 -16.24
CA THR A 5 26.33 4.11 -14.95
C THR A 5 26.88 5.28 -14.11
N ALA A 6 27.68 6.17 -14.70
CA ALA A 6 28.27 7.30 -14.00
C ALA A 6 27.22 8.25 -13.41
N GLU A 7 26.11 8.48 -14.12
CA GLU A 7 25.02 9.29 -13.58
C GLU A 7 24.26 8.58 -12.47
N ALA A 8 24.05 7.27 -12.59
CA ALA A 8 23.43 6.48 -11.53
C ALA A 8 24.29 6.47 -10.25
N GLU A 9 25.62 6.48 -10.34
CA GLU A 9 26.53 6.65 -9.20
C GLU A 9 26.39 8.03 -8.57
N ARG A 10 26.41 9.09 -9.39
CA ARG A 10 26.22 10.48 -8.92
C ARG A 10 24.88 10.67 -8.21
N MET A 11 23.79 10.13 -8.75
CA MET A 11 22.46 10.23 -8.13
C MET A 11 22.34 9.43 -6.84
N ARG A 12 23.02 8.27 -6.72
CA ARG A 12 23.08 7.51 -5.47
C ARG A 12 23.80 8.29 -4.37
N ALA A 13 24.97 8.85 -4.68
CA ALA A 13 25.70 9.69 -3.75
C ALA A 13 24.87 10.89 -3.28
N LEU A 14 24.21 11.59 -4.21
CA LEU A 14 23.31 12.70 -3.87
C LEU A 14 22.13 12.25 -2.99
N ALA A 15 21.55 11.07 -3.25
CA ALA A 15 20.47 10.54 -2.43
C ALA A 15 20.95 10.29 -0.98
N ASP A 16 22.16 9.78 -0.81
CA ASP A 16 22.75 9.53 0.51
C ASP A 16 23.05 10.84 1.26
N ASP A 17 23.54 11.87 0.56
CA ASP A 17 23.71 13.21 1.12
C ASP A 17 22.37 13.82 1.57
N ILE A 18 21.32 13.66 0.76
CA ILE A 18 19.96 14.13 1.08
C ILE A 18 19.40 13.37 2.29
N ARG A 19 19.59 12.05 2.39
CA ARG A 19 19.19 11.27 3.58
C ARG A 19 19.88 11.80 4.83
N ALA A 20 21.19 12.02 4.78
CA ALA A 20 21.95 12.55 5.90
C ALA A 20 21.45 13.94 6.33
N ALA A 21 21.21 14.84 5.37
CA ALA A 21 20.68 16.18 5.64
C ALA A 21 19.24 16.14 6.18
N PHE A 22 18.40 15.25 5.65
CA PHE A 22 17.03 15.03 6.12
C PHE A 22 17.03 14.61 7.59
N ILE A 23 17.82 13.59 7.95
CA ILE A 23 17.92 13.10 9.32
C ILE A 23 18.42 14.21 10.26
N LYS A 24 19.49 14.92 9.88
CA LYS A 24 20.02 16.03 10.69
C LYS A 24 18.99 17.13 10.94
N THR A 25 18.10 17.39 9.99
CA THR A 25 17.17 18.52 10.04
C THR A 25 15.83 18.16 10.69
N PHE A 26 15.34 16.95 10.40
CA PHE A 26 13.95 16.57 10.70
C PHE A 26 13.83 15.43 11.71
N ALA A 27 14.90 14.73 12.09
CA ALA A 27 14.81 13.75 13.18
C ALA A 27 14.94 14.46 14.53
N SER A 28 13.98 14.25 15.41
CA SER A 28 13.98 14.79 16.78
C SER A 28 14.54 13.80 17.80
N ALA A 29 14.41 12.50 17.53
CA ALA A 29 15.01 11.39 18.26
C ALA A 29 15.02 10.15 17.34
N PRO A 30 15.69 9.05 17.72
CA PRO A 30 15.62 7.80 16.97
C PRO A 30 14.17 7.38 16.66
N GLY A 31 13.83 7.31 15.37
CA GLY A 31 12.48 6.99 14.89
C GLY A 31 11.38 8.01 15.24
N ARG A 32 11.76 9.26 15.53
CA ARG A 32 10.83 10.39 15.75
C ARG A 32 11.19 11.56 14.84
N LEU A 33 10.18 12.14 14.22
CA LEU A 33 10.33 13.27 13.30
C LEU A 33 9.77 14.55 13.91
N THR A 34 10.41 15.67 13.61
CA THR A 34 9.92 17.01 13.92
C THR A 34 8.55 17.22 13.28
N GLY A 35 7.61 17.76 14.06
CA GLY A 35 6.21 17.95 13.66
C GLY A 35 5.30 16.74 13.92
N ASP A 36 5.85 15.53 14.08
CA ASP A 36 5.13 14.31 14.48
C ASP A 36 3.82 14.07 13.69
N THR A 37 3.87 14.26 12.37
CA THR A 37 2.69 14.14 11.49
C THR A 37 2.68 12.81 10.73
N GLN A 38 1.49 12.29 10.41
CA GLN A 38 1.33 11.09 9.58
C GLN A 38 2.10 11.21 8.25
N THR A 39 1.91 12.32 7.52
CA THR A 39 2.59 12.55 6.23
C THR A 39 4.12 12.57 6.38
N GLY A 40 4.66 13.15 7.44
CA GLY A 40 6.10 13.17 7.69
C GLY A 40 6.69 11.76 7.79
N TYR A 41 6.05 10.89 8.58
CA TYR A 41 6.47 9.49 8.70
C TYR A 41 6.26 8.71 7.40
N LEU A 42 5.13 8.91 6.71
CA LEU A 42 4.85 8.24 5.45
C LEU A 42 5.91 8.52 4.39
N LEU A 43 6.30 9.79 4.21
CA LEU A 43 7.35 10.16 3.26
C LEU A 43 8.71 9.59 3.67
N ALA A 44 9.04 9.61 4.97
CA ALA A 44 10.32 9.11 5.45
C ALA A 44 10.47 7.60 5.27
N LEU A 45 9.39 6.84 5.51
CA LEU A 45 9.35 5.39 5.35
C LEU A 45 9.32 5.01 3.87
N ALA A 46 8.39 5.56 3.08
CA ALA A 46 8.22 5.22 1.67
C ALA A 46 9.46 5.47 0.82
N PHE A 47 10.26 6.50 1.15
CA PHE A 47 11.46 6.85 0.39
C PHE A 47 12.76 6.38 1.02
N GLY A 48 12.68 5.53 2.06
CA GLY A 48 13.87 4.96 2.71
C GLY A 48 14.81 6.04 3.23
N LEU A 49 14.26 7.06 3.91
CA LEU A 49 15.04 8.18 4.43
C LEU A 49 15.62 7.91 5.82
N LEU A 50 15.13 6.86 6.48
CA LEU A 50 15.48 6.52 7.85
C LEU A 50 16.59 5.45 7.91
N PRO A 51 17.50 5.52 8.90
CA PRO A 51 18.38 4.41 9.25
C PRO A 51 17.56 3.13 9.54
N PRO A 52 18.06 1.93 9.20
CA PRO A 52 17.33 0.68 9.39
C PRO A 52 16.77 0.48 10.81
N GLU A 53 17.55 0.83 11.83
CA GLU A 53 17.18 0.72 13.24
C GLU A 53 16.03 1.66 13.65
N TRP A 54 15.74 2.70 12.87
CA TRP A 54 14.67 3.68 13.14
C TRP A 54 13.37 3.37 12.42
N ILE A 55 13.38 2.46 11.44
CA ILE A 55 12.21 2.12 10.62
C ILE A 55 11.06 1.59 11.50
N VAL A 56 11.32 0.57 12.31
CA VAL A 56 10.28 -0.06 13.15
C VAL A 56 9.69 0.93 14.18
N PRO A 57 10.49 1.71 14.95
CA PRO A 57 9.94 2.73 15.84
C PRO A 57 9.15 3.85 15.14
N ALA A 58 9.54 4.23 13.93
CA ALA A 58 8.83 5.24 13.13
C ALA A 58 7.51 4.69 12.57
N ALA A 59 7.51 3.47 12.05
CA ALA A 59 6.29 2.79 11.58
C ALA A 59 5.28 2.58 12.71
N ARG A 60 5.74 2.19 13.90
CA ARG A 60 4.88 2.09 15.09
C ARG A 60 4.26 3.44 15.45
N ARG A 61 5.04 4.53 15.42
CA ARG A 61 4.52 5.88 15.71
C ARG A 61 3.51 6.35 14.67
N LEU A 62 3.77 6.07 13.40
CA LEU A 62 2.79 6.30 12.34
C LEU A 62 1.48 5.55 12.64
N ALA A 63 1.56 4.27 12.99
CA ALA A 63 0.38 3.46 13.32
C ALA A 63 -0.38 4.01 14.54
N GLU A 64 0.31 4.46 15.59
CA GLU A 64 -0.30 5.14 16.74
C GLU A 64 -1.08 6.40 16.31
N LEU A 65 -0.43 7.31 15.57
CA LEU A 65 -1.05 8.56 15.11
C LEU A 65 -2.28 8.31 14.22
N VAL A 66 -2.21 7.30 13.37
CA VAL A 66 -3.31 6.88 12.49
C VAL A 66 -4.44 6.23 13.28
N GLY A 67 -4.13 5.35 14.25
CA GLY A 67 -5.11 4.68 15.08
C GLY A 67 -5.93 5.65 15.93
N GLU A 68 -5.28 6.66 16.50
CA GLU A 68 -5.92 7.68 17.34
C GLU A 68 -6.89 8.57 16.55
N HIS A 69 -6.49 9.00 15.34
CA HIS A 69 -7.16 10.10 14.64
C HIS A 69 -7.83 9.70 13.32
N GLY A 70 -7.62 8.49 12.82
CA GLY A 70 -7.93 8.12 11.44
C GLY A 70 -6.98 8.80 10.44
N PRO A 71 -7.34 8.83 9.13
CA PRO A 71 -6.49 9.43 8.11
C PRO A 71 -6.49 10.96 8.23
N GLN A 72 -5.37 11.54 8.64
CA GLN A 72 -5.15 12.99 8.68
C GLN A 72 -4.21 13.47 7.58
N THR A 73 -3.91 12.60 6.62
CA THR A 73 -3.04 12.93 5.49
C THR A 73 -3.73 13.89 4.52
N GLY A 74 -2.94 14.84 4.01
CA GLY A 74 -3.29 15.60 2.80
C GLY A 74 -2.92 14.85 1.53
N PHE A 75 -2.86 15.59 0.42
CA PHE A 75 -2.65 15.07 -0.93
C PHE A 75 -1.37 14.23 -1.09
N LEU A 76 -0.27 14.63 -0.42
CA LEU A 76 1.02 13.94 -0.55
C LEU A 76 1.13 12.65 0.28
N GLY A 77 0.30 12.49 1.31
CA GLY A 77 0.38 11.35 2.22
C GLY A 77 -0.63 10.25 1.89
N VAL A 78 -1.80 10.62 1.38
CA VAL A 78 -2.94 9.70 1.21
C VAL A 78 -2.64 8.49 0.32
N ASN A 79 -1.84 8.67 -0.74
CA ASN A 79 -1.45 7.57 -1.63
C ASN A 79 -0.47 6.61 -0.96
N LEU A 80 0.31 7.09 0.03
CA LEU A 80 1.28 6.29 0.76
C LEU A 80 0.68 5.59 1.98
N LEU A 81 -0.46 6.07 2.49
CA LEU A 81 -0.99 5.66 3.79
C LEU A 81 -1.16 4.14 3.94
N CYS A 82 -2.04 3.53 3.14
CA CYS A 82 -2.30 2.09 3.23
C CYS A 82 -1.10 1.23 2.77
N PRO A 83 -0.39 1.57 1.66
CA PRO A 83 0.81 0.84 1.26
C PRO A 83 1.89 0.78 2.34
N VAL A 84 2.29 1.94 2.90
CA VAL A 84 3.36 2.02 3.91
C VAL A 84 2.97 1.33 5.21
N LEU A 85 1.72 1.50 5.67
CA LEU A 85 1.24 0.76 6.84
C LEU A 85 1.36 -0.74 6.62
N SER A 86 0.93 -1.24 5.45
CA SER A 86 0.96 -2.67 5.15
C SER A 86 2.37 -3.22 5.01
N GLU A 87 3.26 -2.49 4.33
CA GLU A 87 4.68 -2.86 4.17
C GLU A 87 5.40 -2.99 5.53
N HIS A 88 5.00 -2.19 6.51
CA HIS A 88 5.58 -2.21 7.86
C HIS A 88 4.75 -2.98 8.90
N GLY A 89 3.91 -3.92 8.46
CA GLY A 89 3.25 -4.87 9.36
C GLY A 89 1.98 -4.36 10.04
N HIS A 90 1.40 -3.27 9.54
CA HIS A 90 0.15 -2.65 10.03
C HIS A 90 -0.98 -2.72 8.97
N ALA A 91 -1.06 -3.85 8.25
CA ALA A 91 -2.10 -4.06 7.23
C ALA A 91 -3.52 -4.13 7.83
N ASP A 92 -3.64 -4.63 9.07
CA ASP A 92 -4.85 -4.61 9.88
C ASP A 92 -5.40 -3.18 10.05
N LEU A 93 -4.53 -2.22 10.38
CA LEU A 93 -4.90 -0.83 10.50
C LEU A 93 -5.28 -0.23 9.14
N ALA A 94 -4.59 -0.60 8.05
CA ALA A 94 -4.98 -0.18 6.70
C ALA A 94 -6.40 -0.65 6.34
N HIS A 95 -6.77 -1.89 6.66
CA HIS A 95 -8.14 -2.40 6.54
C HIS A 95 -9.13 -1.66 7.44
N ALA A 96 -8.77 -1.41 8.70
CA ALA A 96 -9.61 -0.67 9.64
C ALA A 96 -9.95 0.75 9.13
N LEU A 97 -9.00 1.43 8.49
CA LEU A 97 -9.24 2.74 7.87
C LEU A 97 -10.27 2.69 6.73
N LEU A 98 -10.24 1.63 5.92
CA LEU A 98 -11.25 1.43 4.87
C LEU A 98 -12.64 1.19 5.47
N ASN A 99 -12.73 0.56 6.65
CA ASN A 99 -13.99 0.28 7.32
C ASN A 99 -14.48 1.42 8.23
N ARG A 100 -13.61 2.37 8.57
CA ARG A 100 -13.96 3.55 9.36
C ARG A 100 -15.06 4.35 8.69
N THR A 101 -16.12 4.69 9.44
CA THR A 101 -17.25 5.49 8.94
C THR A 101 -17.33 6.91 9.51
N ALA A 102 -16.62 7.18 10.60
CA ALA A 102 -16.52 8.52 11.17
C ALA A 102 -15.57 9.38 10.33
N PRO A 103 -15.81 10.70 10.18
CA PRO A 103 -14.85 11.58 9.52
C PRO A 103 -13.56 11.68 10.36
N PRO A 104 -12.40 11.93 9.74
CA PRO A 104 -12.15 11.78 8.30
C PRO A 104 -12.17 10.29 7.88
N SER A 105 -12.82 9.93 6.76
CA SER A 105 -12.74 8.58 6.15
C SER A 105 -13.38 8.52 4.76
N TRP A 106 -12.99 7.53 3.95
CA TRP A 106 -13.63 7.26 2.66
C TRP A 106 -15.10 6.86 2.81
N ARG A 107 -15.46 5.99 3.78
CA ARG A 107 -16.86 5.58 3.97
C ARG A 107 -17.73 6.69 4.53
N TYR A 108 -17.16 7.69 5.21
CA TYR A 108 -17.92 8.89 5.56
C TYR A 108 -18.47 9.58 4.30
N GLN A 109 -17.63 9.77 3.26
CA GLN A 109 -18.08 10.35 1.98
C GLN A 109 -19.19 9.50 1.36
N VAL A 110 -18.98 8.19 1.27
CA VAL A 110 -19.99 7.25 0.70
C VAL A 110 -21.31 7.32 1.48
N ARG A 111 -21.27 7.35 2.82
CA ARG A 111 -22.47 7.47 3.67
C ARG A 111 -23.20 8.80 3.50
N ARG A 112 -22.52 9.84 3.03
CA ARG A 112 -23.11 11.13 2.68
C ARG A 112 -23.64 11.19 1.23
N GLY A 113 -23.66 10.06 0.53
CA GLY A 113 -24.17 9.97 -0.84
C GLY A 113 -23.14 10.29 -1.92
N ALA A 114 -21.85 10.31 -1.59
CA ALA A 114 -20.79 10.50 -2.58
C ALA A 114 -20.79 9.36 -3.61
N THR A 115 -20.80 9.72 -4.90
CA THR A 115 -20.58 8.81 -6.04
C THR A 115 -19.22 9.03 -6.71
N THR A 116 -18.49 10.04 -6.26
CA THR A 116 -17.09 10.37 -6.63
C THR A 116 -16.32 10.73 -5.36
N VAL A 117 -14.99 10.77 -5.43
CA VAL A 117 -14.14 11.11 -4.28
C VAL A 117 -14.11 12.62 -4.09
N TRP A 118 -14.19 13.11 -2.85
CA TRP A 118 -14.20 14.53 -2.55
C TRP A 118 -12.79 15.10 -2.33
N GLU A 119 -12.62 16.42 -2.57
CA GLU A 119 -11.38 17.15 -2.34
C GLU A 119 -10.97 17.18 -0.86
N ARG A 120 -11.96 17.20 0.04
CA ARG A 120 -11.78 17.26 1.49
C ARG A 120 -12.42 16.05 2.17
N TRP A 121 -11.80 15.59 3.25
CA TRP A 121 -12.26 14.40 3.98
C TRP A 121 -13.68 14.53 4.53
N ASP A 122 -14.02 15.71 5.02
CA ASP A 122 -15.31 16.03 5.64
C ASP A 122 -16.33 16.66 4.67
N GLY A 123 -15.89 17.02 3.45
CA GLY A 123 -16.69 17.77 2.49
C GLY A 123 -17.06 19.18 2.97
N ALA A 124 -16.37 19.70 3.99
CA ALA A 124 -16.62 21.02 4.56
C ALA A 124 -15.52 22.00 4.12
N GLY A 125 -15.94 23.17 3.64
CA GLY A 125 -15.01 24.20 3.18
C GLY A 125 -15.74 25.38 2.56
N ALA A 126 -15.02 26.48 2.36
CA ALA A 126 -15.55 27.60 1.59
C ALA A 126 -15.89 27.13 0.17
N PRO A 127 -16.99 27.62 -0.45
CA PRO A 127 -17.38 27.24 -1.81
C PRO A 127 -16.29 27.43 -2.86
N SER A 128 -15.32 28.31 -2.60
CA SER A 128 -14.17 28.57 -3.47
C SER A 128 -13.18 27.41 -3.58
N MET A 129 -13.18 26.44 -2.64
CA MET A 129 -12.24 25.30 -2.62
C MET A 129 -12.84 24.10 -1.86
N ASN A 130 -13.88 23.51 -2.45
CA ASN A 130 -14.58 22.32 -1.93
C ASN A 130 -15.25 21.50 -3.06
N SER A 131 -14.44 20.95 -3.97
CA SER A 131 -14.91 20.07 -5.05
C SER A 131 -15.36 18.70 -4.51
N PHE A 132 -16.48 18.20 -5.02
CA PHE A 132 -16.99 16.86 -4.74
C PHE A 132 -16.54 15.80 -5.75
N ASN A 133 -15.62 16.14 -6.67
CA ASN A 133 -15.08 15.22 -7.66
C ASN A 133 -13.57 15.47 -7.86
N HIS A 134 -12.78 14.87 -6.99
CA HIS A 134 -11.32 15.03 -6.91
C HIS A 134 -10.65 13.68 -6.61
N TYR A 135 -9.85 13.17 -7.56
CA TYR A 135 -9.33 11.79 -7.50
C TYR A 135 -8.23 11.55 -6.45
N ALA A 136 -7.61 12.60 -5.90
CA ALA A 136 -6.43 12.48 -5.04
C ALA A 136 -6.60 11.47 -3.89
N PHE A 137 -7.73 11.51 -3.16
CA PHE A 137 -7.98 10.57 -2.07
C PHE A 137 -8.43 9.20 -2.58
N GLY A 138 -8.77 9.07 -3.86
CA GLY A 138 -9.05 7.81 -4.54
C GLY A 138 -7.79 7.00 -4.85
N SER A 139 -6.59 7.55 -4.60
CA SER A 139 -5.32 6.82 -4.71
C SER A 139 -5.24 5.55 -3.86
N VAL A 140 -6.07 5.44 -2.81
CA VAL A 140 -6.28 4.19 -2.06
C VAL A 140 -6.66 3.00 -2.96
N GLY A 141 -7.21 3.27 -4.15
CA GLY A 141 -7.48 2.27 -5.17
C GLY A 141 -6.25 1.41 -5.50
N GLU A 142 -5.05 1.99 -5.54
CA GLU A 142 -3.80 1.23 -5.74
C GLU A 142 -3.67 0.10 -4.70
N TRP A 143 -3.93 0.39 -3.44
CA TRP A 143 -3.85 -0.58 -2.35
C TRP A 143 -4.96 -1.63 -2.39
N LEU A 144 -6.13 -1.31 -2.95
CA LEU A 144 -7.17 -2.33 -3.20
C LEU A 144 -6.69 -3.38 -4.20
N TYR A 145 -5.93 -2.98 -5.22
CA TYR A 145 -5.34 -3.93 -6.17
C TYR A 145 -4.09 -4.61 -5.62
N GLY A 146 -3.11 -3.85 -5.14
CA GLY A 146 -1.80 -4.37 -4.71
C GLY A 146 -1.78 -5.01 -3.32
N GLY A 147 -2.63 -4.53 -2.41
CA GLY A 147 -2.77 -5.06 -1.04
C GLY A 147 -3.89 -6.08 -0.94
N VAL A 148 -5.15 -5.64 -1.08
CA VAL A 148 -6.32 -6.52 -0.87
C VAL A 148 -6.36 -7.67 -1.88
N ALA A 149 -6.30 -7.37 -3.18
CA ALA A 149 -6.23 -8.41 -4.20
C ALA A 149 -4.82 -9.01 -4.33
N GLY A 150 -3.79 -8.27 -3.95
CA GLY A 150 -2.41 -8.74 -3.94
C GLY A 150 -1.69 -8.69 -5.29
N ILE A 151 -2.16 -7.92 -6.27
CA ILE A 151 -1.58 -7.86 -7.62
C ILE A 151 -0.49 -6.79 -7.67
N ALA A 152 0.77 -7.21 -7.77
CA ALA A 152 1.91 -6.32 -7.96
C ALA A 152 2.92 -6.91 -8.98
N GLN A 153 3.99 -6.16 -9.25
CA GLN A 153 5.16 -6.64 -9.98
C GLN A 153 6.41 -6.54 -9.09
N ALA A 154 7.43 -7.35 -9.35
CA ALA A 154 8.71 -7.23 -8.65
C ALA A 154 9.35 -5.84 -8.91
N PRO A 155 10.18 -5.30 -7.99
CA PRO A 155 10.72 -3.93 -8.11
C PRO A 155 11.46 -3.63 -9.43
N ASP A 156 12.24 -4.59 -9.93
CA ASP A 156 13.00 -4.45 -11.19
C ASP A 156 12.25 -4.99 -12.42
N SER A 157 10.99 -5.41 -12.23
CA SER A 157 10.13 -5.91 -13.30
C SER A 157 9.63 -4.77 -14.18
N VAL A 158 9.59 -5.03 -15.49
CA VAL A 158 9.02 -4.10 -16.46
C VAL A 158 7.80 -4.73 -17.09
N ALA A 159 6.72 -3.95 -17.13
CA ALA A 159 5.48 -4.33 -17.80
C ALA A 159 4.94 -5.68 -17.29
N TYR A 160 4.95 -5.88 -15.96
CA TYR A 160 4.38 -7.08 -15.33
C TYR A 160 4.96 -8.40 -15.83
N ARG A 161 6.25 -8.42 -16.20
CA ARG A 161 6.94 -9.66 -16.62
C ARG A 161 7.10 -10.64 -15.45
N GLU A 162 7.48 -10.10 -14.31
CA GLU A 162 7.61 -10.82 -13.05
C GLU A 162 6.59 -10.24 -12.07
N LEU A 163 5.53 -11.01 -11.82
CA LEU A 163 4.43 -10.68 -10.91
C LEU A 163 4.78 -11.05 -9.48
N VAL A 164 4.24 -10.28 -8.55
CA VAL A 164 4.16 -10.65 -7.14
C VAL A 164 2.69 -10.74 -6.80
N ILE A 165 2.24 -11.91 -6.39
CA ILE A 165 0.87 -12.16 -5.94
C ILE A 165 0.91 -12.38 -4.42
N ARG A 166 0.50 -11.37 -3.65
CA ARG A 166 0.51 -11.40 -2.18
C ARG A 166 -0.76 -10.76 -1.61
N PRO A 167 -1.87 -11.49 -1.56
CA PRO A 167 -3.09 -10.98 -0.94
C PRO A 167 -2.88 -10.65 0.54
N LEU A 168 -3.39 -9.49 0.97
CA LEU A 168 -3.50 -9.10 2.38
C LEU A 168 -4.99 -9.11 2.75
N PRO A 169 -5.56 -10.26 3.14
CA PRO A 169 -7.01 -10.41 3.27
C PRO A 169 -7.60 -9.63 4.45
N GLY A 170 -6.83 -9.33 5.51
CA GLY A 170 -7.34 -8.65 6.70
C GLY A 170 -8.53 -9.41 7.29
N GLU A 171 -9.66 -8.73 7.50
CA GLU A 171 -10.92 -9.35 7.94
C GLU A 171 -11.86 -9.75 6.78
N LEU A 172 -11.51 -9.41 5.53
CA LEU A 172 -12.35 -9.71 4.38
C LEU A 172 -12.41 -11.23 4.14
N THR A 173 -13.58 -11.73 3.75
CA THR A 173 -13.78 -13.17 3.50
C THR A 173 -13.51 -13.58 2.07
N TRP A 174 -13.51 -12.64 1.12
CA TRP A 174 -13.16 -12.89 -0.27
C TRP A 174 -12.78 -11.58 -0.97
N ALA A 175 -12.00 -11.69 -2.04
CA ALA A 175 -11.85 -10.63 -3.03
C ALA A 175 -11.57 -11.22 -4.42
N ARG A 176 -11.93 -10.46 -5.46
CA ARG A 176 -11.60 -10.78 -6.85
C ARG A 176 -11.24 -9.50 -7.59
N ALA A 177 -10.12 -9.55 -8.31
CA ALA A 177 -9.68 -8.45 -9.17
C ALA A 177 -9.08 -9.00 -10.47
N SER A 178 -9.09 -8.18 -11.51
CA SER A 178 -8.29 -8.40 -12.71
C SER A 178 -7.69 -7.10 -13.21
N TYR A 179 -6.53 -7.20 -13.84
CA TYR A 179 -5.80 -6.10 -14.44
C TYR A 179 -5.40 -6.47 -15.87
N GLU A 180 -5.82 -5.65 -16.83
CA GLU A 180 -5.45 -5.81 -18.24
C GLU A 180 -4.07 -5.17 -18.45
N SER A 181 -3.02 -5.99 -18.35
CA SER A 181 -1.66 -5.55 -18.58
C SER A 181 -1.31 -5.56 -20.06
N VAL A 182 -0.17 -4.96 -20.43
CA VAL A 182 0.36 -5.05 -21.80
C VAL A 182 0.73 -6.47 -22.23
N ARG A 183 0.82 -7.42 -21.29
CA ARG A 183 1.07 -8.85 -21.56
C ARG A 183 -0.22 -9.67 -21.66
N GLY A 184 -1.37 -9.07 -21.36
CA GLY A 184 -2.66 -9.73 -21.22
C GLY A 184 -3.20 -9.66 -19.81
N ARG A 185 -4.33 -10.34 -19.60
CA ARG A 185 -5.08 -10.32 -18.35
C ARG A 185 -4.35 -11.02 -17.22
N ILE A 186 -4.18 -10.31 -16.10
CA ILE A 186 -3.81 -10.85 -14.80
C ILE A 186 -5.10 -10.92 -13.97
N ALA A 187 -5.39 -12.05 -13.34
CA ALA A 187 -6.56 -12.17 -12.47
C ALA A 187 -6.21 -12.85 -11.16
N VAL A 188 -6.81 -12.38 -10.08
CA VAL A 188 -6.70 -12.97 -8.74
C VAL A 188 -8.10 -13.10 -8.16
N SER A 189 -8.40 -14.26 -7.60
CA SER A 189 -9.60 -14.50 -6.80
C SER A 189 -9.19 -15.28 -5.57
N TRP A 190 -9.53 -14.79 -4.39
CA TRP A 190 -9.32 -15.54 -3.15
C TRP A 190 -10.57 -15.53 -2.27
N GLU A 191 -10.69 -16.55 -1.44
CA GLU A 191 -11.79 -16.71 -0.50
C GLU A 191 -11.41 -17.57 0.70
N ARG A 192 -11.98 -17.24 1.86
CA ARG A 192 -11.89 -18.02 3.09
C ARG A 192 -13.12 -18.92 3.19
N ARG A 193 -12.92 -20.24 3.21
CA ARG A 193 -14.00 -21.24 3.30
C ARG A 193 -13.56 -22.39 4.18
N GLY A 194 -14.34 -22.70 5.21
CA GLY A 194 -14.09 -23.86 6.07
C GLY A 194 -12.77 -23.84 6.84
N GLY A 195 -12.23 -22.65 7.13
CA GLY A 195 -10.90 -22.48 7.77
C GLY A 195 -9.72 -22.52 6.78
N ASP A 196 -10.00 -22.75 5.49
CA ASP A 196 -9.00 -22.68 4.44
C ASP A 196 -9.04 -21.33 3.71
N PHE A 197 -7.87 -20.91 3.24
CA PHE A 197 -7.69 -19.85 2.27
C PHE A 197 -7.47 -20.46 0.87
N HIS A 198 -8.39 -20.17 -0.04
CA HIS A 198 -8.33 -20.60 -1.44
C HIS A 198 -7.92 -19.43 -2.31
N LEU A 199 -6.93 -19.63 -3.19
CA LEU A 199 -6.43 -18.61 -4.12
C LEU A 199 -6.40 -19.17 -5.54
N ALA A 200 -6.94 -18.42 -6.49
CA ALA A 200 -6.83 -18.67 -7.91
C ALA A 200 -6.12 -17.48 -8.59
N VAL A 201 -5.16 -17.77 -9.46
CA VAL A 201 -4.31 -16.78 -10.15
C VAL A 201 -4.24 -17.11 -11.63
N THR A 202 -4.50 -16.12 -12.49
CA THR A 202 -4.21 -16.18 -13.92
C THR A 202 -2.97 -15.33 -14.20
N VAL A 203 -1.93 -15.96 -14.75
CA VAL A 203 -0.67 -15.33 -15.16
C VAL A 203 -0.63 -15.27 -16.70
N PRO A 204 -0.52 -14.09 -17.32
CA PRO A 204 -0.56 -13.97 -18.78
C PRO A 204 0.67 -14.60 -19.46
N PRO A 205 0.58 -14.95 -20.76
CA PRO A 205 1.71 -15.49 -21.52
C PRO A 205 2.98 -14.62 -21.45
N GLY A 206 4.14 -15.27 -21.30
CA GLY A 206 5.42 -14.58 -21.23
C GLY A 206 5.67 -13.79 -19.93
N ALA A 207 4.86 -14.03 -18.90
CA ALA A 207 5.09 -13.60 -17.52
C ALA A 207 5.24 -14.81 -16.57
N SER A 208 5.79 -14.56 -15.39
CA SER A 208 5.84 -15.49 -14.26
C SER A 208 5.35 -14.80 -12.99
N ALA A 209 4.98 -15.57 -11.97
CA ALA A 209 4.54 -15.02 -10.69
C ALA A 209 5.24 -15.67 -9.49
N THR A 210 5.65 -14.84 -8.54
CA THR A 210 5.92 -15.24 -7.16
C THR A 210 4.63 -15.10 -6.36
N VAL A 211 4.06 -16.21 -5.92
CA VAL A 211 2.82 -16.27 -5.13
C VAL A 211 3.16 -16.49 -3.67
N HIS A 212 2.65 -15.62 -2.80
CA HIS A 212 2.77 -15.70 -1.36
C HIS A 212 1.40 -16.04 -0.75
N LEU A 213 1.35 -17.12 0.03
CA LEU A 213 0.17 -17.52 0.77
C LEU A 213 0.21 -16.97 2.20
N PRO A 214 -0.95 -16.80 2.86
CA PRO A 214 -1.03 -16.25 4.22
C PRO A 214 -0.26 -17.05 5.30
N ASP A 215 -0.06 -18.36 5.09
CA ASP A 215 0.71 -19.25 5.97
C ASP A 215 2.24 -19.11 5.81
N GLY A 216 2.70 -18.19 4.95
CA GLY A 216 4.11 -17.95 4.66
C GLY A 216 4.69 -18.78 3.52
N GLN A 217 3.92 -19.71 2.93
CA GLN A 217 4.39 -20.46 1.76
C GLN A 217 4.58 -19.53 0.56
N THR A 218 5.60 -19.85 -0.24
CA THR A 218 5.92 -19.10 -1.45
C THR A 218 6.10 -20.06 -2.63
N HIS A 219 5.45 -19.75 -3.75
CA HIS A 219 5.50 -20.54 -4.97
C HIS A 219 5.96 -19.68 -6.16
N GLN A 220 6.77 -20.26 -7.04
CA GLN A 220 7.08 -19.68 -8.34
C GLN A 220 6.28 -20.42 -9.41
N VAL A 221 5.52 -19.69 -10.22
CA VAL A 221 4.69 -20.28 -11.27
C VAL A 221 4.88 -19.59 -12.63
N PRO A 222 4.83 -20.34 -13.74
CA PRO A 222 4.87 -19.77 -15.08
C PRO A 222 3.50 -19.17 -15.47
N SER A 223 3.38 -18.69 -16.71
CA SER A 223 2.08 -18.33 -17.30
C SER A 223 1.07 -19.48 -17.25
N GLY A 224 -0.20 -19.17 -17.04
CA GLY A 224 -1.29 -20.13 -16.93
C GLY A 224 -2.22 -19.83 -15.77
N ASP A 225 -3.19 -20.73 -15.56
CA ASP A 225 -4.10 -20.68 -14.42
C ASP A 225 -3.60 -21.60 -13.31
N HIS A 226 -3.52 -21.05 -12.09
CA HIS A 226 -2.99 -21.73 -10.92
C HIS A 226 -3.98 -21.63 -9.76
N THR A 227 -4.06 -22.68 -8.95
CA THR A 227 -4.85 -22.69 -7.72
C THR A 227 -4.01 -23.14 -6.54
N PHE A 228 -4.27 -22.52 -5.40
CA PHE A 228 -3.58 -22.79 -4.14
C PHE A 228 -4.60 -22.89 -3.01
N ARG A 229 -4.24 -23.66 -1.99
CA ARG A 229 -4.99 -23.81 -0.76
C ARG A 229 -4.02 -23.89 0.41
N THR A 230 -4.32 -23.15 1.47
CA THR A 230 -3.65 -23.31 2.77
C THR A 230 -4.66 -23.20 3.91
N THR A 231 -4.33 -23.77 5.06
CA THR A 231 -5.05 -23.53 6.32
C THR A 231 -4.57 -22.20 6.90
N GLU A 232 -5.49 -21.26 7.17
CA GLU A 232 -5.14 -20.07 7.94
C GLU A 232 -5.10 -20.47 9.43
N GLU A 233 -3.91 -20.48 10.03
CA GLU A 233 -3.83 -20.39 11.49
C GLU A 233 -4.29 -18.98 11.86
N THR A 234 -5.42 -18.86 12.55
CA THR A 234 -5.88 -17.59 13.10
C THR A 234 -4.80 -17.06 14.04
N THR A 235 -4.01 -16.08 13.58
CA THR A 235 -3.16 -15.30 14.49
C THR A 235 -4.09 -14.54 15.42
N ALA A 236 -4.19 -15.02 16.66
CA ALA A 236 -4.95 -14.42 17.76
C ALA A 236 -4.32 -13.11 18.24
#